data_AF-A0A2M7ZPN2-F1
#
_entry.id   AF-A0A2M7ZPN2-F1
#
_cell.length_a   1.000
_cell.length_b   1.000
_cell.length_c   1.000
_cell.angle_alpha   90.00
_cell.angle_beta   90.00
_cell.angle_gamma   90.00
#
_symmetry.space_group_name_H-M   'P 1'
#
loop_
_entity.id
_entity.type
_entity.pdbx_description
1 polymer ?
#
loop_
_entity_poly.entity_id
_entity_poly.type
_entity_poly.pdbx_seq_one_letter_code
_entity_poly.pdbx_strand_id
1 'polypeptide(L)' 'MSHKSTKTAEEKLAIVLEGLKGGITVSDLCRKYGLSQAVYYKWRDKFLDGGEKG' A
#
# COMPACT_ATOMS: atom_id res chain seq x y z
N MET A 1 -5.45 26.05 1.25
CA MET A 1 -5.02 24.70 1.71
C MET A 1 -5.58 23.67 0.73
N SER A 2 -4.90 23.49 -0.40
CA SER A 2 -5.34 22.53 -1.42
C SER A 2 -5.07 21.13 -0.92
N HIS A 3 -6.11 20.34 -0.67
CA HIS A 3 -6.00 18.91 -0.38
C HIS A 3 -5.51 18.19 -1.64
N LYS A 4 -4.21 18.26 -1.90
CA LYS A 4 -3.57 17.42 -2.91
C LYS A 4 -3.44 16.03 -2.28
N SER A 5 -4.48 15.21 -2.43
CA SER A 5 -4.53 13.81 -1.96
C SER A 5 -3.60 12.89 -2.77
N THR A 6 -2.39 13.35 -3.07
CA THR A 6 -1.31 12.53 -3.63
C THR A 6 -0.61 11.86 -2.46
N LYS A 7 -1.07 10.65 -2.09
CA LYS A 7 -0.34 9.85 -1.09
C LYS A 7 1.13 9.74 -1.51
N THR A 8 2.02 10.19 -0.64
CA THR A 8 3.48 10.22 -0.85
C THR A 8 4.01 8.80 -1.00
N ALA A 9 5.13 8.60 -1.69
CA ALA A 9 5.71 7.27 -1.89
C ALA A 9 5.96 6.52 -0.57
N GLU A 10 6.38 7.24 0.47
CA GLU A 10 6.57 6.71 1.83
C GLU A 10 5.28 6.15 2.43
N GLU A 11 4.17 6.86 2.27
CA GLU A 11 2.88 6.43 2.80
C GLU A 11 2.36 5.19 2.08
N LYS A 12 2.58 5.10 0.76
CA LYS A 12 2.29 3.89 -0.02
C LYS A 12 3.10 2.70 0.47
N LEU A 13 4.38 2.90 0.75
CA LEU A 13 5.29 1.87 1.24
C LEU A 13 4.88 1.38 2.63
N ALA A 14 4.57 2.31 3.55
CA ALA A 14 4.10 1.99 4.89
C ALA A 14 2.84 1.11 4.87
N ILE A 15 1.89 1.42 3.98
CA ILE A 15 0.66 0.64 3.81
C ILE A 15 0.96 -0.77 3.29
N VAL A 16 1.81 -0.91 2.27
CA VAL A 16 2.23 -2.23 1.76
C VAL A 16 2.91 -3.06 2.85
N LEU A 17 3.83 -2.46 3.61
CA LEU A 17 4.55 -3.13 4.69
C LEU A 17 3.59 -3.58 5.82
N GLU A 18 2.63 -2.75 6.20
CA GLU A 18 1.64 -3.11 7.22
C GLU A 18 0.76 -4.29 6.78
N GLY A 19 0.34 -4.31 5.51
CA GLY A 19 -0.40 -5.44 4.94
C GLY A 19 0.44 -6.71 4.78
N LEU A 20 1.75 -6.60 4.54
CA LEU A 20 2.68 -7.73 4.51
C LEU A 20 2.99 -8.29 5.90
N LYS A 21 2.97 -7.44 6.94
CA LYS A 21 3.18 -7.84 8.34
C LYS A 21 2.09 -8.81 8.83
N GLY A 22 0.95 -8.88 8.15
CA GLY A 22 -0.12 -9.84 8.44
C GLY A 22 -0.96 -9.50 9.68
N GLY A 23 -0.76 -8.31 10.27
CA GLY A 23 -1.49 -7.89 11.47
C GLY A 23 -2.94 -7.48 11.21
N ILE A 24 -3.26 -7.01 10.00
CA ILE A 24 -4.62 -6.67 9.58
C ILE A 24 -4.88 -7.19 8.16
N THR A 25 -6.14 -7.46 7.83
CA THR A 25 -6.50 -7.91 6.48
C THR A 25 -6.38 -6.76 5.47
N VAL A 26 -6.05 -7.08 4.22
CA VAL A 26 -5.97 -6.08 3.12
C VAL A 26 -7.26 -5.27 2.99
N SER A 27 -8.42 -5.90 3.17
CA SER A 27 -9.72 -5.22 3.13
C SER A 27 -9.86 -4.16 4.22
N ASP A 28 -9.45 -4.49 5.46
CA ASP A 28 -9.51 -3.55 6.59
C ASP A 28 -8.48 -2.42 6.43
N LEU A 29 -7.26 -2.75 6.01
CA LEU A 29 -6.21 -1.81 5.65
C LEU A 29 -6.70 -0.80 4.61
N CYS A 30 -7.25 -1.30 3.50
CA CYS A 30 -7.82 -0.48 2.45
C CYS A 30 -8.90 0.47 2.98
N ARG A 31 -9.78 -0.01 3.87
CA ARG A 31 -10.85 0.82 4.43
C ARG A 31 -10.33 1.88 5.40
N LYS A 32 -9.34 1.54 6.22
CA LYS A 32 -8.65 2.44 7.16
C LYS A 32 -7.93 3.59 6.44
N TYR A 33 -7.27 3.29 5.32
CA TYR A 33 -6.47 4.26 4.57
C TYR A 33 -7.22 4.90 3.39
N GLY A 34 -8.50 4.57 3.17
CA GLY A 34 -9.30 5.07 2.04
C GLY A 34 -8.77 4.64 0.67
N LEU A 35 -8.23 3.42 0.61
CA LEU A 35 -7.62 2.81 -0.57
C LEU A 35 -8.49 1.70 -1.15
N SER A 36 -8.38 1.50 -2.46
CA SER A 36 -8.94 0.33 -3.12
C SER A 36 -7.97 -0.85 -3.05
N GLN A 37 -8.50 -2.06 -2.88
CA GLN A 37 -7.69 -3.29 -2.85
C GLN A 37 -6.83 -3.45 -4.11
N ALA A 38 -7.36 -3.09 -5.29
CA ALA A 38 -6.61 -3.11 -6.54
C ALA A 38 -5.34 -2.24 -6.50
N VAL A 39 -5.39 -1.08 -5.82
CA VAL A 39 -4.25 -0.18 -5.67
C VAL A 39 -3.21 -0.79 -4.73
N TYR A 40 -3.66 -1.36 -3.61
CA TYR A 40 -2.78 -2.07 -2.68
C TYR A 40 -2.05 -3.22 -3.38
N TYR A 41 -2.77 -4.08 -4.09
CA TYR A 41 -2.17 -5.20 -4.81
C TYR A 41 -1.15 -4.73 -5.84
N LYS A 42 -1.44 -3.66 -6.59
CA LYS A 42 -0.51 -3.07 -7.56
C LYS A 42 0.77 -2.55 -6.90
N TRP A 43 0.68 -1.96 -5.70
CA TRP A 43 1.86 -1.51 -4.96
C TRP A 43 2.64 -2.67 -4.35
N ARG A 44 1.95 -3.67 -3.81
CA ARG A 44 2.56 -4.91 -3.32
C ARG A 44 3.34 -5.61 -4.44
N ASP A 45 2.72 -5.74 -5.61
CA ASP A 45 3.33 -6.38 -6.78
C ASP A 45 4.59 -5.63 -7.23
N LYS A 46 4.51 -4.30 -7.35
CA LYS A 46 5.66 -3.42 -7.60
C LYS A 46 6.78 -3.58 -6.58
N PHE A 47 6.43 -3.78 -5.31
CA PHE A 47 7.38 -3.96 -4.22
C PHE A 47 8.06 -5.34 -4.29
N LEU A 48 7.29 -6.40 -4.60
CA LEU A 48 7.80 -7.77 -4.74
C LEU A 48 8.62 -7.97 -6.03
N ASP A 49 8.17 -7.46 -7.17
CA ASP A 49 8.91 -7.49 -8.46
C ASP A 49 10.25 -6.75 -8.39
N GLY A 50 10.33 -5.70 -7.56
CA GLY A 50 11.57 -5.00 -7.28
C GLY A 50 12.54 -5.77 -6.37
N GLY A 51 12.04 -6.77 -5.62
CA GLY A 51 12.82 -7.61 -4.71
C GLY A 51 13.24 -8.96 -5.28
N GLU A 52 12.58 -9.46 -6.33
CA GLU A 52 12.86 -10.78 -6.94
C GLU A 52 14.01 -10.75 -7.96
N LYS A 53 14.53 -9.57 -8.32
CA LYS A 53 15.74 -9.44 -9.16
C LYS A 53 16.98 -9.27 -8.28
N GLY A 54 17.33 -10.32 -7.54
CA GLY A 54 18.53 -10.40 -6.71
C GLY A 54 19.07 -11.82 -6.68
#